data_AF-A0AAV4BR81-F1
#
_entry.id   AF-A0AAV4BR81-F1
#
_cell.length_a   1.000
_cell.length_b   1.000
_cell.length_c   1.000
_cell.angle_alpha   90.00
_cell.angle_beta   90.00
_cell.angle_gamma   90.00
#
_symmetry.space_group_name_H-M   'P 1'
#
loop_
_entity.id
_entity.type
_entity.pdbx_description
1 polymer ?
#
loop_
_entity_poly.entity_id
_entity_poly.type
_entity_poly.pdbx_seq_one_letter_code
_entity_poly.pdbx_strand_id
1 'polypeptide(L)'
;MYISNCIKSFQPKRRYAASNSNRQVTYEYSVTADSVSISICKEALASILGIKIAKINYVCDLIKKRNCPPEDKRGKNQSRTKKLSEEKKQEVMDFLDSIPKYRSHYTWRHNPHRHILLKTDMDLQSGHS
;
A
#
# COMPACT_ATOMS: atom_id res chain seq x y z
N MET A 1 -11.69 4.25 3.75
CA MET A 1 -10.56 3.45 4.28
C MET A 1 -11.04 2.77 5.57
N TYR A 2 -10.89 1.47 5.76
CA TYR A 2 -11.48 0.76 6.94
C TYR A 2 -11.09 1.38 8.30
N ILE A 3 -9.84 1.78 8.48
CA ILE A 3 -9.31 2.37 9.73
C ILE A 3 -10.12 3.60 10.20
N SER A 4 -10.65 4.42 9.29
CA SER A 4 -11.44 5.59 9.69
C SER A 4 -12.75 5.22 10.37
N ASN A 5 -13.31 4.04 10.04
CA ASN A 5 -14.55 3.56 10.66
C ASN A 5 -14.32 3.06 12.09
N CYS A 6 -13.08 2.67 12.40
CA CYS A 6 -12.66 2.24 13.72
C CYS A 6 -12.37 3.41 14.67
N ILE A 7 -12.37 4.66 14.20
CA ILE A 7 -11.95 5.84 14.97
C ILE A 7 -13.12 6.81 15.08
N LYS A 8 -13.49 7.16 16.31
CA LYS A 8 -14.50 8.20 16.57
C LYS A 8 -13.87 9.33 17.38
N SER A 9 -13.99 10.56 16.88
CA SER A 9 -13.57 11.76 17.61
C SER A 9 -14.72 12.29 18.47
N PHE A 10 -14.42 12.64 19.72
CA PHE A 10 -15.40 13.27 20.61
C PHE A 10 -14.76 14.39 21.44
N GLN A 11 -15.61 15.31 21.89
CA GLN A 11 -15.23 16.41 22.77
C GLN A 11 -15.23 15.93 24.22
N PRO A 12 -14.17 16.19 25.00
CA PRO A 12 -14.11 15.76 26.40
C PRO A 12 -15.17 16.50 27.24
N LYS A 13 -16.06 15.75 27.91
CA LYS A 13 -17.17 16.29 28.72
C LYS A 13 -16.72 17.05 29.98
N ARG A 14 -15.55 16.74 30.52
CA ARG A 14 -14.97 17.40 31.70
C ARG A 14 -13.59 17.97 31.35
N ARG A 15 -13.32 19.19 31.79
CA ARG A 15 -11.98 19.81 31.75
C ARG A 15 -11.64 20.26 33.16
N TYR A 16 -10.45 19.92 33.64
CA TYR A 16 -9.94 20.47 34.88
C TYR A 16 -9.53 21.92 34.62
N ALA A 17 -9.98 22.84 35.47
CA ALA A 17 -9.88 24.29 35.27
C ALA A 17 -8.44 24.84 35.20
N ALA A 18 -7.42 24.02 35.43
CA ALA A 18 -6.02 24.46 35.55
C ALA A 18 -5.06 23.86 34.51
N SER A 19 -5.49 22.96 33.60
CA SER A 19 -4.55 22.40 32.61
C SER A 19 -4.59 23.22 31.33
N ASN A 20 -3.49 23.89 30.98
CA ASN A 20 -3.21 24.47 29.66
C ASN A 20 -3.05 23.37 28.59
N SER A 21 -4.05 22.50 28.46
CA SER A 21 -4.01 21.42 27.49
C SER A 21 -4.50 21.95 26.15
N ASN A 22 -3.61 21.98 25.16
CA ASN A 22 -3.96 22.22 23.76
C ASN A 22 -4.81 21.09 23.14
N ARG A 23 -5.17 20.06 23.92
CA ARG A 23 -5.94 18.91 23.46
C ARG A 23 -7.41 19.28 23.32
N GLN A 24 -7.80 19.63 22.09
CA GLN A 24 -9.19 19.96 21.76
C GLN A 24 -10.08 18.73 21.56
N VAL A 25 -9.51 17.58 21.15
CA VAL A 25 -10.29 16.39 20.75
C VAL A 25 -9.69 15.12 21.34
N THR A 26 -10.57 14.18 21.73
CA THR A 26 -10.20 12.82 22.13
C THR A 26 -10.70 11.81 21.10
N TYR A 27 -10.03 10.67 21.00
CA TYR A 27 -10.37 9.58 20.10
C TYR A 27 -10.75 8.33 20.88
N GLU A 28 -11.82 7.70 20.44
CA GLU A 28 -12.23 6.35 20.82
C GLU A 28 -11.90 5.41 19.66
N TYR A 29 -11.36 4.23 19.98
CA TYR A 29 -11.02 3.20 19.00
C TYR A 29 -11.94 1.99 19.20
N SER A 30 -12.48 1.46 18.12
CA SER A 30 -13.37 0.30 18.15
C SER A 30 -13.17 -0.61 16.95
N VAL A 31 -13.41 -1.91 17.14
CA VAL A 31 -13.39 -2.93 16.08
C VAL A 31 -14.70 -3.70 16.14
N THR A 32 -15.25 -4.02 14.97
CA THR A 32 -16.45 -4.85 14.85
C THR A 32 -16.04 -6.32 14.69
N ALA A 33 -16.45 -7.16 15.63
CA ALA A 33 -16.32 -8.62 15.55
C ALA A 33 -17.71 -9.22 15.84
N ASP A 34 -18.16 -10.18 15.03
CA ASP A 34 -19.45 -10.86 15.20
C ASP A 34 -20.65 -9.92 15.38
N SER A 35 -20.67 -8.83 14.60
CA SER A 35 -21.69 -7.76 14.67
C SER A 35 -21.69 -6.94 15.97
N VAL A 36 -20.73 -7.15 16.87
CA VAL A 36 -20.55 -6.38 18.11
C VAL A 36 -19.37 -5.42 17.97
N SER A 37 -19.58 -4.16 18.38
CA SER A 37 -18.52 -3.14 18.43
C SER A 37 -17.79 -3.20 19.76
N ILE A 38 -16.51 -3.57 19.73
CA ILE A 38 -15.66 -3.69 20.91
C ILE A 38 -14.75 -2.46 21.01
N SER A 39 -14.76 -1.76 22.14
CA SER A 39 -13.84 -0.65 22.39
C SER A 39 -12.46 -1.17 22.77
N ILE A 40 -11.42 -0.56 22.18
CA ILE A 40 -10.04 -1.02 22.36
C ILE A 40 -9.10 0.18 22.52
N CYS A 41 -7.89 -0.09 23.00
CA CYS A 41 -6.85 0.92 23.01
C CYS A 41 -6.24 1.09 21.60
N LYS A 42 -5.48 2.17 21.44
CA LYS A 42 -4.79 2.49 20.19
C LYS A 42 -3.77 1.42 19.77
N GLU A 43 -3.08 0.83 20.74
CA GLU A 43 -2.05 -0.19 20.50
C GLU A 43 -2.67 -1.51 20.04
N ALA A 44 -3.78 -1.91 20.64
CA ALA A 44 -4.56 -3.06 20.20
C ALA A 44 -5.04 -2.88 18.76
N LEU A 45 -5.55 -1.69 18.40
CA LEU A 45 -5.96 -1.41 17.01
C LEU A 45 -4.80 -1.55 16.02
N ALA A 46 -3.60 -1.08 16.41
CA ALA A 46 -2.40 -1.18 15.60
C ALA A 46 -1.99 -2.65 15.38
N SER A 47 -2.03 -3.45 16.45
CA SER A 47 -1.71 -4.88 16.43
C SER A 47 -2.70 -5.68 15.58
N ILE A 48 -4.01 -5.51 15.82
CA ILE A 48 -5.08 -6.22 15.09
C ILE A 48 -5.02 -5.95 13.59
N LEU A 49 -4.76 -4.71 13.18
CA LEU A 49 -4.71 -4.33 11.77
C LEU A 49 -3.33 -4.52 11.13
N GLY A 50 -2.31 -4.94 11.89
CA GLY A 50 -0.94 -5.08 11.39
C GLY A 50 -0.34 -3.76 10.89
N ILE A 51 -0.69 -2.63 11.52
CA ILE A 51 -0.24 -1.29 11.10
C ILE A 51 0.59 -0.61 12.19
N LYS A 52 1.48 0.28 11.76
CA LYS A 52 2.21 1.15 12.70
C LYS A 52 1.28 2.20 13.32
N ILE A 53 1.52 2.54 14.58
CA ILE A 53 0.82 3.61 15.31
C ILE A 53 0.87 4.95 14.54
N ALA A 54 1.96 5.22 13.83
CA ALA A 54 2.10 6.40 12.97
C ALA A 54 0.98 6.52 11.92
N LYS A 55 0.50 5.39 11.38
CA LYS A 55 -0.61 5.37 10.43
C LYS A 55 -1.94 5.75 11.09
N ILE A 56 -2.17 5.33 12.33
CA ILE A 56 -3.36 5.72 13.11
C ILE A 56 -3.31 7.23 13.40
N ASN A 57 -2.15 7.76 13.81
CA ASN A 57 -1.96 9.21 14.01
C ASN A 57 -2.28 10.02 12.76
N TYR A 58 -1.74 9.58 11.62
CA TYR A 58 -2.02 10.20 10.34
C TYR A 58 -3.51 10.25 10.04
N VAL A 59 -4.23 9.14 10.23
CA VAL A 59 -5.70 9.11 10.04
C VAL A 59 -6.42 10.05 11.00
N CYS A 60 -6.03 10.09 12.28
CA CYS A 60 -6.58 11.02 13.26
C CYS A 60 -6.39 12.49 12.83
N ASP A 61 -5.21 12.86 12.33
CA ASP A 61 -4.94 14.22 11.86
C ASP A 61 -5.71 14.57 10.59
N LEU A 62 -6.00 13.59 9.74
CA LEU A 62 -6.86 13.77 8.58
C LEU A 62 -8.33 13.97 8.98
N ILE A 63 -8.82 13.20 9.95
CA ILE A 63 -10.18 13.35 10.49
C ILE A 63 -10.35 14.77 11.07
N LYS A 64 -9.38 15.24 11.87
CA LYS A 64 -9.35 16.63 12.38
C LYS A 64 -9.45 17.69 11.29
N LYS A 65 -8.80 17.47 10.13
CA LYS A 65 -8.68 18.48 9.07
C LYS A 65 -9.85 18.47 8.09
N ARG A 66 -10.47 17.32 7.82
CA ARG A 66 -11.39 17.17 6.67
C ARG A 66 -12.68 16.40 6.94
N ASN A 67 -12.98 15.98 8.17
CA ASN A 67 -14.13 15.12 8.54
C ASN A 67 -14.22 13.77 7.79
N CYS A 68 -13.45 13.59 6.72
CA CYS A 68 -13.34 12.39 5.90
C CYS A 68 -11.85 12.14 5.59
N PRO A 69 -11.39 10.87 5.57
CA PRO A 69 -10.05 10.55 5.10
C PRO A 69 -9.91 10.99 3.62
N PRO A 70 -8.77 11.60 3.24
CA PRO A 70 -8.53 11.99 1.87
C PRO A 70 -8.49 10.75 0.98
N GLU A 71 -8.89 10.95 -0.27
CA GLU A 71 -8.80 9.92 -1.30
C GLU A 71 -7.36 9.42 -1.45
N ASP A 72 -7.18 8.11 -1.61
CA ASP A 72 -5.84 7.52 -1.78
C ASP A 72 -5.21 8.05 -3.08
N LYS A 73 -4.05 8.69 -2.94
CA LYS A 73 -3.27 9.26 -4.06
C LYS A 73 -2.08 8.38 -4.46
N ARG A 74 -1.94 7.17 -3.88
CA ARG A 74 -0.92 6.20 -4.34
C ARG A 74 -1.10 5.94 -5.84
N GLY A 75 0.01 5.88 -6.57
CA GLY A 75 0.00 5.71 -8.03
C GLY A 75 -0.49 6.92 -8.84
N LYS A 76 -1.04 7.96 -8.21
CA LYS A 76 -1.54 9.18 -8.88
C LYS A 76 -0.48 10.29 -8.96
N ASN A 77 0.82 9.95 -8.93
CA ASN A 77 1.87 10.94 -9.23
C ASN A 77 1.80 11.27 -10.72
N GLN A 78 1.18 12.39 -11.05
CA GLN A 78 1.16 12.95 -12.41
C GLN A 78 2.53 13.42 -12.88
N SER A 79 3.50 13.49 -11.97
CA SER A 79 4.91 13.77 -12.27
C SER A 79 5.54 12.57 -13.01
N ARG A 80 5.21 12.44 -14.30
CA ARG A 80 5.85 11.53 -15.26
C ARG A 80 7.17 12.11 -15.76
N THR A 81 7.98 12.73 -14.89
CA THR A 81 9.30 13.27 -15.28
C THR A 81 10.25 12.17 -15.74
N LYS A 82 9.97 10.90 -15.40
CA LYS A 82 10.72 9.72 -15.83
C LYS A 82 10.03 8.95 -16.97
N LYS A 83 9.29 9.63 -17.85
CA LYS A 83 8.78 8.97 -19.06
C LYS A 83 9.98 8.70 -19.96
N LEU A 84 10.28 7.42 -20.20
CA LEU A 84 11.34 6.99 -21.11
C LEU A 84 11.07 7.60 -22.50
N SER A 85 12.11 8.06 -23.20
CA SER A 85 11.96 8.51 -24.59
C SER A 85 11.43 7.37 -25.45
N GLU A 86 10.67 7.68 -26.50
CA GLU A 86 10.13 6.64 -27.39
C GLU A 86 11.25 5.83 -28.06
N GLU A 87 12.38 6.47 -28.36
CA GLU A 87 13.61 5.83 -28.87
C GLU A 87 14.11 4.72 -27.92
N LYS A 88 14.21 5.03 -26.62
CA LYS A 88 14.66 4.06 -25.60
C LYS A 88 13.65 2.94 -25.38
N LYS A 89 12.36 3.18 -25.62
CA LYS A 89 11.36 2.11 -25.61
C LYS A 89 11.51 1.20 -26.82
N GLN A 90 11.77 1.77 -27.99
CA GLN A 90 11.97 1.00 -29.20
C GLN A 90 13.21 0.11 -29.09
N GLU A 91 14.33 0.65 -28.58
CA GLU A 91 15.56 -0.13 -28.31
C GLU A 91 15.30 -1.34 -27.40
N VAL A 92 14.47 -1.17 -26.36
CA VAL A 92 14.09 -2.28 -25.48
C VAL A 92 13.20 -3.29 -26.21
N MET A 93 12.24 -2.84 -27.03
CA MET A 93 11.38 -3.76 -27.80
C MET A 93 12.19 -4.56 -28.82
N ASP A 94 13.09 -3.90 -29.54
CA ASP A 94 13.97 -4.54 -30.54
C ASP A 94 14.88 -5.59 -29.87
N PHE A 95 15.42 -5.28 -28.69
CA PHE A 95 16.16 -6.24 -27.88
C PHE A 95 15.29 -7.43 -27.45
N LEU A 96 14.08 -7.19 -26.96
CA LEU A 96 13.16 -8.26 -26.55
C LEU A 96 12.77 -9.17 -27.72
N ASP A 97 12.62 -8.62 -28.92
CA ASP A 97 12.31 -9.38 -30.13
C ASP A 97 13.53 -10.14 -30.67
N SER A 98 14.75 -9.69 -30.37
CA SER A 98 15.98 -10.44 -30.69
C SER A 98 16.16 -11.71 -29.86
N ILE A 99 15.49 -11.83 -28.70
CA ILE A 99 15.58 -13.00 -27.83
C ILE A 99 14.69 -14.13 -28.40
N PRO A 100 15.21 -15.36 -28.55
CA PRO A 100 14.39 -16.49 -28.98
C PRO A 100 13.25 -16.74 -27.99
N LYS A 101 12.02 -16.71 -28.51
CA LYS A 101 10.79 -16.89 -27.72
C LYS A 101 10.56 -18.38 -27.47
N TYR A 102 10.55 -18.81 -26.22
CA TYR A 102 10.28 -20.19 -25.85
C TYR A 102 8.80 -20.41 -25.49
N ARG A 103 8.26 -21.57 -25.88
CA ARG A 103 6.90 -22.00 -25.50
C ARG A 103 6.98 -22.94 -24.30
N SER A 104 6.56 -22.47 -23.13
CA SER A 104 6.42 -23.37 -21.98
C SER A 104 5.12 -24.21 -22.11
N HIS A 105 5.24 -25.50 -21.85
CA HIS A 105 4.13 -26.46 -21.88
C HIS A 105 3.00 -26.09 -20.90
N TYR A 106 3.34 -25.44 -19.78
CA TYR A 106 2.41 -25.18 -18.67
C TYR A 106 1.56 -23.92 -18.82
N THR A 107 1.97 -22.93 -19.62
CA THR A 107 1.28 -21.63 -19.68
C THR A 107 0.35 -21.46 -20.88
N TRP A 108 0.39 -22.38 -21.85
CA TRP A 108 -0.35 -22.24 -23.11
C TRP A 108 -1.86 -22.34 -22.93
N ARG A 109 -2.35 -23.33 -22.16
CA ARG A 109 -3.80 -23.59 -22.02
C ARG A 109 -4.62 -22.41 -21.52
N HIS A 110 -3.99 -21.48 -20.79
CA HIS A 110 -4.69 -20.35 -20.17
C HIS A 110 -4.39 -18.99 -20.82
N ASN A 111 -3.35 -18.85 -21.66
CA ASN A 111 -2.97 -17.59 -22.30
C ASN A 111 -2.19 -17.80 -23.61
N PRO A 112 -2.87 -17.97 -24.76
CA PRO A 112 -2.24 -18.34 -26.04
C PRO A 112 -1.32 -17.25 -26.65
N HIS A 113 -1.39 -16.00 -26.19
CA HIS A 113 -0.55 -14.90 -26.69
C HIS A 113 0.65 -14.55 -25.79
N ARG A 114 0.93 -15.34 -24.74
CA ARG A 114 2.01 -15.04 -23.80
C ARG A 114 3.29 -15.80 -24.15
N HIS A 115 4.26 -15.10 -24.73
CA HIS A 115 5.62 -15.61 -24.92
C HIS A 115 6.44 -15.40 -23.63
N ILE A 116 7.20 -16.41 -23.22
CA ILE A 116 8.11 -16.33 -22.07
C ILE A 116 9.54 -16.19 -22.61
N LEU A 117 10.27 -15.21 -22.10
CA LEU A 117 11.68 -14.98 -22.45
C LEU A 117 12.55 -16.03 -21.74
N LEU A 118 13.53 -16.57 -22.46
CA LEU A 118 14.49 -17.52 -21.89
C LEU A 118 15.23 -16.88 -20.70
N LYS A 119 15.33 -17.64 -19.61
CA LYS A 119 16.38 -17.44 -18.62
C LYS A 119 17.67 -17.81 -19.33
N THR A 120 18.58 -16.86 -19.54
CA THR A 120 19.94 -17.19 -19.98
C THR A 120 20.57 -18.02 -18.88
N ASP A 121 20.80 -19.30 -19.14
CA ASP A 121 21.56 -20.18 -18.26
C ASP A 121 23.01 -19.70 -18.25
N MET A 122 23.36 -18.98 -17.19
CA MET A 122 24.74 -18.71 -16.78
C MET A 122 25.33 -19.99 -16.17
N ASP A 123 25.52 -21.04 -16.98
CA ASP A 123 26.25 -22.23 -16.55
C ASP A 123 26.93 -22.85 -17.77
N LEU A 124 28.20 -22.52 -17.99
CA LEU A 124 29.19 -23.34 -18.69
C LEU A 124 30.55 -22.66 -18.62
N GLN A 125 31.34 -22.99 -17.58
CA GLN A 125 32.78 -23.27 -17.69
C GLN A 125 33.37 -23.69 -16.34
N SER A 126 33.38 -24.99 -16.10
CA SER A 126 34.49 -25.72 -15.47
C SER A 126 34.43 -27.11 -16.10
N GLY A 127 35.34 -27.53 -16.97
CA GLY A 127 36.79 -27.42 -16.89
C GLY A 127 37.27 -28.87 -16.96
N HIS A 128 37.66 -29.31 -18.16
CA HIS A 128 38.36 -30.57 -18.39
C HIS A 128 39.60 -30.65 -17.49
N SER A 129 39.77 -31.77 -16.79
CA SER A 129 41.02 -32.54 -16.63
C SER A 129 40.72 -33.85 -15.93
#